data_AF-A0AAD7UBE1-F1
#
_entry.id   AF-A0AAD7UBE1-F1
#
_cell.length_a   1.000
_cell.length_b   1.000
_cell.length_c   1.000
_cell.angle_alpha   90.00
_cell.angle_beta   90.00
_cell.angle_gamma   90.00
#
_symmetry.space_group_name_H-M   'P 1'
#
loop_
_entity.id
_entity.type
_entity.pdbx_description
1 polymer ?
#
loop_
_entity_poly.entity_id
_entity_poly.type
_entity_poly.pdbx_seq_one_letter_code
_entity_poly.pdbx_strand_id
1 'polypeptide(L)'
;MPGFPKCWPTLFEREDHVERVLRHFHAVLPSHYLELALAATLRERPVFKVVGRVEHEEAYLTSALGKSKCVYYAVEVQLKRGARWETVAHEAKRVDFKLVDESGAAVRILKNDQQVEALGYSWEQEELRGGSRAVHFYGKASDELVELLARRGLEPPAEPNALRAREVTFCAGMVVAALGVVVTSGADNEPPTICPIAADSIPSPTLRQWSDKDRRAWEAVVAHDTPRVMLSDKSRVTESILTSAGLSMSTVTFKVPDGASPGSIVPVRLPDKSTFVNCTIPDGVRPGVTVKLSVHAFARSNSSSSSRSNSGRRSF
;
A
#
# COMPACT_ATOMS: atom_id res chain seq x y z
N MET A 1 26.13 9.84 32.41
CA MET A 1 25.10 10.42 31.52
C MET A 1 24.57 9.31 30.63
N PRO A 2 23.27 8.98 30.66
CA PRO A 2 22.72 8.03 29.69
C PRO A 2 22.78 8.68 28.30
N GLY A 3 23.43 8.01 27.36
CA GLY A 3 23.60 8.49 25.99
C GLY A 3 22.25 8.57 25.30
N PHE A 4 21.86 9.77 24.86
CA PHE A 4 20.74 9.94 23.95
C PHE A 4 21.02 9.13 22.66
N PRO A 5 20.05 8.39 22.14
CA PRO A 5 20.24 7.63 20.92
C PRO A 5 20.58 8.60 19.78
N LYS A 6 21.65 8.26 19.06
CA LYS A 6 22.10 8.93 17.85
C LYS A 6 20.90 9.15 16.92
N CYS A 7 20.82 10.39 16.42
CA CYS A 7 20.03 10.86 15.29
C CYS A 7 19.08 9.83 14.69
N TRP A 8 17.77 10.07 14.82
CA TRP A 8 16.75 9.34 14.08
C TRP A 8 17.22 9.13 12.63
N PRO A 9 17.13 7.89 12.09
CA PRO A 9 17.57 7.62 10.74
C PRO A 9 16.89 8.60 9.79
N THR A 10 17.67 9.11 8.84
CA THR A 10 17.16 10.01 7.81
C THR A 10 16.00 9.30 7.10
N LEU A 11 15.04 10.09 6.64
CA LEU A 11 13.81 9.57 6.05
C LEU A 11 14.02 8.62 4.85
N PHE A 12 15.16 8.76 4.15
CA PHE A 12 15.63 7.87 3.09
C PHE A 12 16.03 6.49 3.61
N GLU A 13 16.68 6.42 4.77
CA GLU A 13 17.01 5.14 5.41
C GLU A 13 15.73 4.37 5.76
N ARG A 14 14.64 5.06 6.11
CA ARG A 14 13.35 4.43 6.44
C ARG A 14 12.63 3.77 5.24
N GLU A 15 12.64 4.38 4.05
CA GLU A 15 12.01 3.83 2.84
C GLU A 15 12.69 2.51 2.44
N ASP A 16 14.01 2.58 2.35
CA ASP A 16 14.92 1.48 2.08
C ASP A 16 14.78 0.34 3.10
N HIS A 17 14.54 0.66 4.38
CA HIS A 17 14.29 -0.34 5.42
C HIS A 17 12.99 -1.11 5.17
N VAL A 18 11.90 -0.41 4.92
CA VAL A 18 10.59 -1.06 4.77
C VAL A 18 10.52 -1.83 3.46
N GLU A 19 11.04 -1.29 2.35
CA GLU A 19 11.06 -2.04 1.09
C GLU A 19 11.85 -3.34 1.22
N ARG A 20 13.01 -3.31 1.90
CA ARG A 20 13.81 -4.52 2.18
C ARG A 20 13.01 -5.55 2.98
N VAL A 21 12.31 -5.12 4.02
CA VAL A 21 11.45 -6.00 4.84
C VAL A 21 10.33 -6.59 3.99
N LEU A 22 9.65 -5.78 3.17
CA LEU A 22 8.53 -6.21 2.32
C LEU A 22 8.91 -7.22 1.23
N ARG A 23 10.19 -7.28 0.82
CA ARG A 23 10.68 -8.30 -0.13
C ARG A 23 10.68 -9.70 0.46
N HIS A 24 10.69 -9.84 1.78
CA HIS A 24 10.59 -11.14 2.46
C HIS A 24 9.15 -11.67 2.50
N PHE A 25 8.15 -10.86 2.12
CA PHE A 25 6.74 -11.24 2.17
C PHE A 25 6.11 -11.27 0.79
N HIS A 26 5.49 -12.41 0.48
CA HIS A 26 4.59 -12.53 -0.66
C HIS A 26 3.39 -11.62 -0.45
N ALA A 27 3.01 -10.89 -1.51
CA ALA A 27 1.75 -10.18 -1.46
C ALA A 27 0.61 -11.18 -1.66
N VAL A 28 -0.39 -11.11 -0.80
CA VAL A 28 -1.54 -12.00 -0.80
C VAL A 28 -2.80 -11.15 -0.75
N LEU A 29 -3.72 -11.45 -1.65
CA LEU A 29 -5.06 -10.86 -1.67
C LEU A 29 -6.03 -11.74 -0.88
N PRO A 30 -7.14 -11.17 -0.37
CA PRO A 30 -8.04 -11.87 0.55
C PRO A 30 -8.77 -13.05 -0.09
N SER A 31 -9.02 -12.96 -1.39
CA SER A 31 -9.61 -14.03 -2.21
C SER A 31 -8.78 -15.32 -2.19
N HIS A 32 -7.46 -15.20 -2.12
CA HIS A 32 -6.53 -16.32 -2.01
C HIS A 32 -6.21 -16.71 -0.56
N TYR A 33 -6.71 -15.93 0.41
CA TYR A 33 -6.38 -16.07 1.82
C TYR A 33 -7.11 -17.22 2.48
N LEU A 34 -8.36 -17.53 2.09
CA LEU A 34 -9.16 -18.53 2.80
C LEU A 34 -8.47 -19.91 2.79
N GLU A 35 -7.91 -20.33 1.66
CA GLU A 35 -7.19 -21.61 1.55
C GLU A 35 -5.85 -21.60 2.31
N LEU A 36 -5.12 -20.49 2.28
CA LEU A 36 -3.81 -20.35 2.95
C LEU A 36 -3.93 -20.13 4.46
N ALA A 37 -4.96 -19.44 4.92
CA ALA A 37 -5.21 -19.14 6.32
C ALA A 37 -5.76 -20.36 7.06
N LEU A 38 -6.61 -21.15 6.41
CA LEU A 38 -7.03 -22.46 6.91
C LEU A 38 -5.84 -23.44 7.00
N ALA A 39 -4.84 -23.31 6.14
CA ALA A 39 -3.57 -24.03 6.29
C ALA A 39 -2.71 -23.46 7.44
N ALA A 40 -2.78 -22.15 7.69
CA ALA A 40 -2.01 -21.43 8.71
C ALA A 40 -2.52 -21.59 10.15
N THR A 41 -3.73 -22.13 10.38
CA THR A 41 -4.19 -22.55 11.72
C THR A 41 -3.25 -23.56 12.41
N LEU A 42 -2.22 -24.06 11.70
CA LEU A 42 -1.12 -24.86 12.19
C LEU A 42 0.00 -23.99 12.80
N ARG A 43 -0.14 -23.60 14.08
CA ARG A 43 0.92 -23.14 15.03
C ARG A 43 1.76 -21.90 14.68
N GLU A 44 1.82 -21.45 13.43
CA GLU A 44 2.58 -20.28 13.01
C GLU A 44 1.58 -19.17 12.64
N ARG A 45 1.86 -17.92 13.01
CA ARG A 45 1.07 -16.76 12.59
C ARG A 45 1.75 -16.14 11.37
N PRO A 46 1.47 -16.61 10.14
CA PRO A 46 2.13 -16.04 8.98
C PRO A 46 1.79 -14.56 8.86
N VAL A 47 2.83 -13.77 8.62
CA VAL A 47 2.73 -12.34 8.33
C VAL A 47 2.59 -12.20 6.82
N PHE A 48 1.63 -11.40 6.38
CA PHE A 48 1.34 -11.20 4.97
C PHE A 48 1.43 -9.73 4.60
N LYS A 49 1.76 -9.49 3.33
CA LYS A 49 1.61 -8.19 2.69
C LYS A 49 0.28 -8.20 1.92
N VAL A 50 -0.66 -7.36 2.30
CA VAL A 50 -1.93 -7.19 1.59
C VAL A 50 -1.80 -5.98 0.68
N VAL A 51 -2.18 -6.13 -0.57
CA VAL A 51 -2.17 -5.05 -1.57
C VAL A 51 -3.60 -4.82 -2.02
N GLY A 52 -4.05 -3.58 -2.12
CA GLY A 52 -5.42 -3.33 -2.59
C GLY A 52 -5.70 -1.86 -2.80
N ARG A 53 -6.86 -1.57 -3.37
CA ARG A 53 -7.39 -0.22 -3.49
C ARG A 53 -8.11 0.17 -2.22
N VAL A 54 -7.86 1.39 -1.77
CA VAL A 54 -8.55 1.97 -0.63
C VAL A 54 -10.01 2.20 -0.99
N GLU A 55 -10.91 1.51 -0.32
CA GLU A 55 -12.34 1.80 -0.31
C GLU A 55 -12.76 2.29 1.08
N HIS A 56 -13.75 3.16 1.12
CA HIS A 56 -14.30 3.67 2.38
C HIS A 56 -15.65 3.01 2.62
N GLU A 57 -16.02 2.81 3.89
CA GLU A 57 -17.34 2.28 4.21
C GLU A 57 -18.36 3.42 4.33
N GLU A 58 -18.15 4.44 5.18
CA GLU A 58 -19.18 5.50 5.36
C GLU A 58 -18.62 6.88 5.73
N ALA A 59 -17.51 6.97 6.46
CA ALA A 59 -16.93 8.24 6.91
C ALA A 59 -15.68 8.63 6.11
N TYR A 60 -15.49 9.94 5.91
CA TYR A 60 -14.27 10.52 5.37
C TYR A 60 -13.65 11.49 6.37
N LEU A 61 -12.32 11.56 6.33
CA LEU A 61 -11.56 12.68 6.86
C LEU A 61 -11.39 13.75 5.78
N THR A 62 -11.09 14.96 6.23
CA THR A 62 -10.55 16.01 5.37
C THR A 62 -9.09 16.19 5.76
N SER A 63 -8.18 16.06 4.79
CA SER A 63 -6.75 16.28 5.02
C SER A 63 -6.52 17.70 5.52
N ALA A 64 -5.65 17.84 6.52
CA ALA A 64 -5.46 19.08 7.25
C ALA A 64 -4.82 20.17 6.38
N LEU A 65 -3.89 19.81 5.48
CA LEU A 65 -3.26 20.76 4.56
C LEU A 65 -3.89 20.72 3.17
N GLY A 66 -4.12 19.52 2.63
CA GLY A 66 -4.60 19.32 1.26
C GLY A 66 -6.09 19.57 1.05
N LYS A 67 -6.91 19.57 2.12
CA LYS A 67 -8.38 19.65 2.07
C LYS A 67 -9.07 18.59 1.21
N SER A 68 -8.36 17.54 0.83
CA SER A 68 -8.88 16.39 0.11
C SER A 68 -9.63 15.45 1.06
N LYS A 69 -10.68 14.80 0.54
CA LYS A 69 -11.33 13.70 1.24
C LYS A 69 -10.38 12.51 1.30
N CYS A 70 -10.12 12.00 2.50
CA CYS A 70 -9.21 10.89 2.72
C CYS A 70 -9.75 9.94 3.80
N VAL A 71 -9.24 8.71 3.85
CA VAL A 71 -9.51 7.77 4.96
C VAL A 71 -8.43 7.83 6.04
N TYR A 72 -7.31 8.48 5.72
CA TYR A 72 -6.15 8.65 6.59
C TYR A 72 -5.44 9.94 6.25
N TYR A 73 -4.92 10.63 7.27
CA TYR A 73 -3.84 11.59 7.09
C TYR A 73 -2.85 11.58 8.26
N ALA A 74 -1.61 11.96 7.98
CA ALA A 74 -0.61 12.29 8.98
C ALA A 74 0.12 13.59 8.61
N VAL A 75 0.24 14.50 9.57
CA VAL A 75 0.93 15.79 9.42
C VAL A 75 2.06 15.89 10.41
N GLU A 76 3.24 16.22 9.91
CA GLU A 76 4.41 16.59 10.68
C GLU A 76 4.74 18.05 10.43
N VAL A 77 4.85 18.83 11.51
CA VAL A 77 5.23 20.25 11.46
C VAL A 77 6.60 20.41 12.06
N GLN A 78 7.47 21.08 11.32
CA GLN A 78 8.85 21.33 11.72
C GLN A 78 9.13 22.83 11.77
N LEU A 79 9.84 23.24 12.82
CA LEU A 79 10.31 24.59 13.04
C LEU A 79 11.82 24.66 12.82
N LYS A 80 12.29 25.70 12.15
CA LYS A 80 13.70 25.96 11.95
C LYS A 80 14.31 26.54 13.23
N ARG A 81 15.32 25.88 13.78
CA ARG A 81 16.15 26.36 14.91
C ARG A 81 17.61 26.40 14.48
N GLY A 82 18.07 27.61 14.12
CA GLY A 82 19.38 27.80 13.50
C GLY A 82 19.48 27.08 12.15
N ALA A 83 20.43 26.15 12.04
CA ALA A 83 20.63 25.35 10.83
C ALA A 83 19.81 24.04 10.79
N ARG A 84 19.04 23.75 11.85
CA ARG A 84 18.31 22.47 11.98
C ARG A 84 16.80 22.70 11.89
N TRP A 85 16.10 21.66 11.43
CA TRP A 85 14.65 21.58 11.48
C TRP A 85 14.26 20.64 12.61
N GLU A 86 13.41 21.09 13.51
CA GLU A 86 12.93 20.32 14.67
C GLU A 86 11.43 20.09 14.55
N THR A 87 10.99 18.85 14.74
CA THR A 87 9.56 18.50 14.77
C THR A 87 8.92 19.10 16.03
N VAL A 88 7.96 20.00 15.84
CA VAL A 88 7.25 20.69 16.91
C VAL A 88 5.83 20.20 17.10
N ALA A 89 5.21 19.66 16.05
CA ALA A 89 3.90 19.03 16.14
C ALA A 89 3.79 17.82 15.20
N HIS A 90 3.03 16.83 15.64
CA HIS A 90 2.66 15.66 14.83
C HIS A 90 1.21 15.29 15.12
N GLU A 91 0.42 15.06 14.08
CA GLU A 91 -0.96 14.60 14.17
C GLU A 91 -1.21 13.53 13.11
N ALA A 92 -1.81 12.40 13.51
CA ALA A 92 -2.28 11.39 12.57
C ALA A 92 -3.74 11.05 12.90
N LYS A 93 -4.59 10.97 11.87
CA LYS A 93 -5.98 10.54 11.98
C LYS A 93 -6.33 9.53 10.90
N ARG A 94 -7.28 8.65 11.23
CA ARG A 94 -7.85 7.67 10.31
C ARG A 94 -9.30 7.37 10.65
N VAL A 95 -10.00 6.79 9.67
CA VAL A 95 -11.29 6.10 9.82
C VAL A 95 -11.11 4.63 9.45
N ASP A 96 -12.15 3.83 9.65
CA ASP A 96 -12.18 2.46 9.13
C ASP A 96 -12.21 2.51 7.59
N PHE A 97 -11.42 1.66 6.95
CA PHE A 97 -11.41 1.54 5.50
C PHE A 97 -11.11 0.11 5.07
N LYS A 98 -11.40 -0.19 3.81
CA LYS A 98 -11.14 -1.48 3.19
C LYS A 98 -10.02 -1.38 2.18
N LEU A 99 -9.25 -2.45 2.06
CA LEU A 99 -8.40 -2.71 0.90
C LEU A 99 -9.10 -3.74 0.04
N VAL A 100 -9.51 -3.33 -1.15
CA VAL A 100 -10.27 -4.16 -2.07
C VAL A 100 -9.42 -4.47 -3.30
N ASP A 101 -9.40 -5.75 -3.68
CA ASP A 101 -8.71 -6.23 -4.87
C ASP A 101 -9.62 -6.20 -6.11
N GLU A 102 -9.07 -6.59 -7.26
CA GLU A 102 -9.82 -6.60 -8.52
C GLU A 102 -10.92 -7.67 -8.59
N SER A 103 -10.86 -8.68 -7.71
CA SER A 103 -11.88 -9.73 -7.58
C SER A 103 -13.03 -9.33 -6.65
N GLY A 104 -12.94 -8.16 -5.99
CA GLY A 104 -13.90 -7.68 -5.00
C GLY A 104 -13.66 -8.23 -3.58
N ALA A 105 -12.56 -8.97 -3.37
CA ALA A 105 -12.21 -9.44 -2.05
C ALA A 105 -11.57 -8.30 -1.24
N ALA A 106 -11.91 -8.23 0.05
CA ALA A 106 -11.61 -7.06 0.87
C ALA A 106 -10.94 -7.43 2.19
N VAL A 107 -10.04 -6.58 2.68
CA VAL A 107 -9.58 -6.59 4.07
C VAL A 107 -9.96 -5.30 4.74
N ARG A 108 -10.52 -5.37 5.94
CA ARG A 108 -10.81 -4.19 6.75
C ARG A 108 -9.58 -3.76 7.57
N ILE A 109 -9.34 -2.46 7.61
CA ILE A 109 -8.35 -1.80 8.46
C ILE A 109 -9.13 -0.96 9.47
N LEU A 110 -9.07 -1.36 10.74
CA LEU A 110 -9.85 -0.75 11.82
C LEU A 110 -9.14 0.45 12.45
N LYS A 111 -9.92 1.43 12.89
CA LYS A 111 -9.50 2.65 13.57
C LYS A 111 -8.96 2.37 14.97
N ASN A 112 -9.48 1.35 15.64
CA ASN A 112 -9.23 1.11 17.07
C ASN A 112 -7.93 0.34 17.36
N ASP A 113 -7.30 -0.27 16.35
CA ASP A 113 -6.08 -1.06 16.51
C ASP A 113 -4.85 -0.28 16.05
N GLN A 114 -4.21 0.47 16.96
CA GLN A 114 -2.86 1.07 16.85
C GLN A 114 -2.49 1.88 15.59
N GLN A 115 -1.60 2.87 15.73
CA GLN A 115 -1.27 3.83 14.67
C GLN A 115 -0.88 3.11 13.36
N VAL A 116 -1.69 3.28 12.31
CA VAL A 116 -1.21 3.08 10.94
C VAL A 116 -0.20 4.19 10.67
N GLU A 117 1.08 3.85 10.59
CA GLU A 117 2.08 4.79 10.10
C GLU A 117 2.09 4.72 8.57
N ALA A 118 1.68 5.82 7.93
CA ALA A 118 1.72 5.96 6.49
C ALA A 118 3.08 6.46 6.03
N LEU A 119 3.69 5.72 5.12
CA LEU A 119 4.98 6.10 4.52
C LEU A 119 4.77 6.72 3.14
N GLY A 120 4.28 7.96 3.06
CA GLY A 120 4.10 8.65 1.79
C GLY A 120 5.35 9.40 1.33
N TYR A 121 5.79 9.24 0.07
CA TYR A 121 6.98 9.90 -0.46
C TYR A 121 6.74 10.60 -1.80
N SER A 122 6.50 11.91 -1.78
CA SER A 122 6.70 12.77 -2.93
C SER A 122 7.49 14.00 -2.46
N TRP A 123 8.62 14.26 -3.13
CA TRP A 123 9.39 15.50 -3.02
C TRP A 123 9.12 16.43 -4.21
N GLU A 124 8.46 15.92 -5.25
CA GLU A 124 8.12 16.69 -6.42
C GLU A 124 6.80 17.42 -6.13
N GLN A 125 6.89 18.74 -6.01
CA GLN A 125 5.75 19.64 -5.97
C GLN A 125 5.05 19.61 -7.33
N GLU A 126 4.29 18.58 -7.67
CA GLU A 126 3.29 18.74 -8.74
C GLU A 126 2.20 17.65 -8.72
N GLU A 127 0.97 18.14 -8.61
CA GLU A 127 -0.31 17.52 -9.02
C GLU A 127 -0.55 16.02 -8.76
N LEU A 128 -0.36 15.57 -7.52
CA LEU A 128 -0.94 14.29 -7.09
C LEU A 128 -2.30 14.51 -6.42
N ARG A 129 -3.34 13.86 -6.97
CA ARG A 129 -4.71 13.83 -6.40
C ARG A 129 -4.82 13.02 -5.09
N GLY A 130 -3.70 12.54 -4.56
CA GLY A 130 -3.56 11.83 -3.29
C GLY A 130 -2.21 11.12 -3.25
N GLY A 131 -1.42 11.37 -2.20
CA GLY A 131 -0.04 10.89 -2.05
C GLY A 131 0.91 12.02 -1.66
N SER A 132 1.53 11.87 -0.47
CA SER A 132 2.50 12.75 0.22
C SER A 132 2.76 14.15 -0.35
N ARG A 133 2.44 15.19 0.43
CA ARG A 133 2.69 16.59 0.09
C ARG A 133 3.65 17.21 1.09
N ALA A 134 4.81 17.66 0.62
CA ALA A 134 5.65 18.58 1.36
C ALA A 134 5.21 20.03 1.03
N VAL A 135 4.91 20.81 2.07
CA VAL A 135 4.55 22.22 1.92
C VAL A 135 5.59 23.07 2.65
N HIS A 136 6.36 23.81 1.86
CA HIS A 136 7.15 24.92 2.37
C HIS A 136 6.25 26.16 2.42
N PHE A 137 6.18 26.78 3.58
CA PHE A 137 5.49 28.05 3.73
C PHE A 137 6.50 29.16 3.50
N TYR A 138 6.25 29.96 2.46
CA TYR A 138 6.97 31.19 2.17
C TYR A 138 6.01 32.35 2.44
N GLY A 139 5.54 32.50 3.69
CA GLY A 139 4.51 33.47 4.04
C GLY A 139 3.81 33.19 5.37
N LYS A 140 2.62 33.77 5.57
CA LYS A 140 1.76 33.44 6.72
C LYS A 140 1.39 31.96 6.65
N ALA A 141 1.53 31.24 7.77
CA ALA A 141 1.06 29.86 7.90
C ALA A 141 -0.44 29.77 7.55
N SER A 142 -0.88 28.67 6.93
CA SER A 142 -2.31 28.48 6.67
C SER A 142 -3.10 28.43 7.98
N ASP A 143 -4.36 28.84 7.96
CA ASP A 143 -5.19 28.92 9.18
C ASP A 143 -5.30 27.54 9.86
N GLU A 144 -5.25 26.44 9.11
CA GLU A 144 -5.25 25.07 9.63
C GLU A 144 -3.97 24.71 10.37
N LEU A 145 -2.84 25.17 9.86
CA LEU A 145 -1.56 24.94 10.51
C LEU A 145 -1.47 25.75 11.81
N VAL A 146 -2.00 26.97 11.79
CA VAL A 146 -2.17 27.79 12.99
C VAL A 146 -3.10 27.08 13.98
N GLU A 147 -4.23 26.54 13.53
CA GLU A 147 -5.15 25.78 14.39
C GLU A 147 -4.47 24.52 14.96
N LEU A 148 -3.71 23.78 14.14
CA LEU A 148 -2.96 22.60 14.56
C LEU A 148 -1.92 22.94 15.64
N LEU A 149 -1.16 24.00 15.45
CA LEU A 149 -0.19 24.51 16.43
C LEU A 149 -0.89 24.99 17.70
N ALA A 150 -2.00 25.73 17.57
CA ALA A 150 -2.78 26.23 18.69
C ALA A 150 -3.37 25.10 19.54
N ARG A 151 -3.89 24.02 18.92
CA ARG A 151 -4.34 22.80 19.63
C ARG A 151 -3.21 22.11 20.42
N ARG A 152 -1.96 22.42 20.12
CA ARG A 152 -0.76 21.94 20.83
C ARG A 152 -0.15 22.99 21.77
N GLY A 153 -0.79 24.14 21.93
CA GLY A 153 -0.26 25.24 22.75
C GLY A 153 0.98 25.89 22.16
N LEU A 154 1.16 25.83 20.84
CA LEU A 154 2.27 26.44 20.12
C LEU A 154 1.77 27.65 19.32
N GLU A 155 2.52 28.74 19.40
CA GLU A 155 2.31 29.90 18.55
C GLU A 155 3.08 29.74 17.23
N PRO A 156 2.51 30.16 16.09
CA PRO A 156 3.24 30.18 14.83
C PRO A 156 4.42 31.16 14.92
N PRO A 157 5.60 30.82 14.36
CA PRO A 157 6.74 31.70 14.37
C PRO A 157 6.46 33.00 13.61
N ALA A 158 7.05 34.11 14.06
CA ALA A 158 6.94 35.39 13.38
C ALA A 158 7.61 35.39 11.99
N GLU A 159 8.66 34.56 11.82
CA GLU A 159 9.38 34.45 10.56
C GLU A 159 8.64 33.54 9.56
N PRO A 160 8.29 34.04 8.36
CA PRO A 160 7.48 33.30 7.39
C PRO A 160 8.16 32.03 6.85
N ASN A 161 9.49 31.91 6.97
CA ASN A 161 10.28 30.77 6.48
C ASN A 161 10.80 29.85 7.60
N ALA A 162 10.35 30.08 8.85
CA ALA A 162 10.77 29.26 9.98
C ALA A 162 9.92 27.98 10.11
N LEU A 163 8.86 27.81 9.32
CA LEU A 163 7.93 26.70 9.45
C LEU A 163 7.85 25.90 8.14
N ARG A 164 7.85 24.58 8.24
CA ARG A 164 7.47 23.67 7.15
C ARG A 164 6.56 22.59 7.68
N ALA A 165 5.67 22.11 6.84
CA ALA A 165 4.83 20.96 7.17
C ALA A 165 4.89 19.92 6.07
N ARG A 166 4.74 18.67 6.46
CA ARG A 166 4.60 17.54 5.56
C ARG A 166 3.32 16.82 5.91
N GLU A 167 2.52 16.53 4.90
CA GLU A 167 1.29 15.76 5.03
C GLU A 167 1.35 14.50 4.17
N VAL A 168 0.85 13.40 4.70
CA VAL A 168 0.61 12.14 3.99
C VAL A 168 -0.87 11.83 4.05
N THR A 169 -1.49 11.40 2.94
CA THR A 169 -2.93 11.10 2.87
C THR A 169 -3.22 9.80 2.12
N PHE A 170 -4.29 9.09 2.51
CA PHE A 170 -4.87 7.99 1.74
C PHE A 170 -6.23 8.41 1.21
N CYS A 171 -6.37 8.55 -0.11
CA CYS A 171 -7.64 8.85 -0.74
C CYS A 171 -8.30 7.56 -1.22
N ALA A 172 -9.63 7.56 -1.32
CA ALA A 172 -10.36 6.45 -1.94
C ALA A 172 -9.86 6.22 -3.38
N GLY A 173 -9.73 4.96 -3.77
CA GLY A 173 -9.21 4.50 -5.06
C GLY A 173 -7.69 4.35 -5.15
N MET A 174 -6.92 4.85 -4.17
CA MET A 174 -5.46 4.69 -4.14
C MET A 174 -5.08 3.24 -3.91
N VAL A 175 -4.07 2.74 -4.64
CA VAL A 175 -3.47 1.42 -4.41
C VAL A 175 -2.46 1.54 -3.27
N VAL A 176 -2.58 0.69 -2.25
CA VAL A 176 -1.70 0.69 -1.07
C VAL A 176 -1.29 -0.73 -0.68
N ALA A 177 -0.19 -0.85 0.07
CA ALA A 177 0.26 -2.12 0.63
C ALA A 177 0.29 -2.05 2.16
N ALA A 178 -0.46 -2.90 2.83
CA ALA A 178 -0.45 -3.06 4.28
C ALA A 178 0.35 -4.31 4.65
N LEU A 179 1.29 -4.19 5.58
CA LEU A 179 1.95 -5.36 6.18
C LEU A 179 1.27 -5.65 7.51
N GLY A 180 0.87 -6.90 7.72
CA GLY A 180 0.06 -7.25 8.88
C GLY A 180 -0.13 -8.75 9.08
N VAL A 181 -0.65 -9.11 10.26
CA VAL A 181 -1.23 -10.44 10.48
C VAL A 181 -2.69 -10.34 10.06
N VAL A 182 -3.12 -11.15 9.10
CA VAL A 182 -4.51 -11.13 8.64
C VAL A 182 -5.32 -12.15 9.44
N VAL A 183 -6.38 -11.70 10.09
CA VAL A 183 -7.24 -12.52 10.95
C VAL A 183 -8.64 -12.56 10.34
N THR A 184 -9.20 -13.76 10.15
CA THR A 184 -10.60 -13.94 9.77
C THR A 184 -11.45 -13.94 11.04
N SER A 185 -12.43 -13.05 11.16
CA SER A 185 -13.45 -13.23 12.19
C SER A 185 -14.26 -14.48 11.82
N GLY A 186 -14.50 -15.38 12.78
CA GLY A 186 -15.21 -16.64 12.53
C GLY A 186 -16.69 -16.48 12.18
N ALA A 187 -17.16 -15.26 11.90
CA ALA A 187 -18.51 -14.98 11.47
C ALA A 187 -18.58 -15.08 9.95
N ASP A 188 -19.41 -15.99 9.45
CA ASP A 188 -19.67 -16.14 8.02
C ASP A 188 -20.11 -14.78 7.44
N ASN A 189 -19.33 -14.23 6.51
CA ASN A 189 -19.53 -13.00 5.72
C ASN A 189 -18.82 -11.71 6.15
N GLU A 190 -18.04 -11.68 7.24
CA GLU A 190 -17.20 -10.50 7.50
C GLU A 190 -15.89 -10.54 6.69
N PRO A 191 -15.44 -9.42 6.11
CA PRO A 191 -14.12 -9.37 5.49
C PRO A 191 -13.05 -9.62 6.57
N PRO A 192 -11.95 -10.30 6.24
CA PRO A 192 -10.82 -10.42 7.15
C PRO A 192 -10.32 -9.05 7.60
N THR A 193 -9.65 -9.02 8.75
CA THR A 193 -9.07 -7.81 9.33
C THR A 193 -7.55 -7.92 9.35
N ILE A 194 -6.85 -6.82 9.05
CA ILE A 194 -5.40 -6.73 9.31
C ILE A 194 -5.18 -6.28 10.76
N CYS A 195 -4.44 -7.10 11.50
CA CYS A 195 -3.98 -6.81 12.84
C CYS A 195 -2.51 -6.34 12.83
N PRO A 196 -2.10 -5.58 13.86
CA PRO A 196 -0.71 -5.21 14.09
C PRO A 196 0.24 -6.40 14.05
N ILE A 197 1.40 -6.16 13.47
CA ILE A 197 2.53 -7.08 13.52
C ILE A 197 3.22 -6.89 14.87
N ALA A 198 3.33 -7.95 15.63
CA ALA A 198 4.16 -7.98 16.83
C ALA A 198 5.58 -8.44 16.47
N ALA A 199 6.58 -8.05 17.27
CA ALA A 199 7.98 -8.41 17.02
C ALA A 199 8.20 -9.93 16.95
N ASP A 200 7.35 -10.71 17.63
CA ASP A 200 7.32 -12.17 17.67
C ASP A 200 6.48 -12.81 16.55
N SER A 201 5.91 -12.02 15.64
CA SER A 201 5.08 -12.54 14.53
C SER A 201 5.91 -13.29 13.49
N ILE A 202 7.24 -13.15 13.49
CA ILE A 202 8.15 -13.97 12.67
C ILE A 202 8.95 -14.90 13.57
N PRO A 203 8.96 -16.21 13.32
CA PRO A 203 9.81 -17.15 14.06
C PRO A 203 11.29 -16.78 13.94
N SER A 204 12.01 -16.82 15.07
CA SER A 204 13.47 -16.59 15.13
C SER A 204 14.28 -17.39 14.10
N PRO A 205 13.97 -18.67 13.77
CA PRO A 205 14.66 -19.40 12.71
C PRO A 205 14.58 -18.73 11.35
N THR A 206 13.44 -18.14 10.99
CA THR A 206 13.23 -17.40 9.75
C THR A 206 14.07 -16.13 9.74
N LEU A 207 14.08 -15.36 10.84
CA LEU A 207 14.89 -14.15 10.97
C LEU A 207 16.41 -14.41 10.87
N ARG A 208 16.88 -15.63 11.20
CA ARG A 208 18.30 -16.00 11.06
C ARG A 208 18.73 -16.18 9.60
N GLN A 209 17.78 -16.41 8.70
CA GLN A 209 18.06 -16.51 7.26
C GLN A 209 18.20 -15.13 6.62
N TRP A 210 17.75 -14.08 7.30
CA TRP A 210 17.80 -12.71 6.81
C TRP A 210 19.20 -12.11 7.01
N SER A 211 19.59 -11.19 6.12
CA SER A 211 20.81 -10.42 6.33
C SER A 211 20.72 -9.59 7.62
N ASP A 212 21.85 -9.28 8.25
CA ASP A 212 21.87 -8.41 9.44
C ASP A 212 21.20 -7.05 9.19
N LYS A 213 21.31 -6.54 7.95
CA LYS A 213 20.69 -5.28 7.54
C LYS A 213 19.17 -5.40 7.54
N ASP A 214 18.63 -6.49 7.00
CA ASP A 214 17.18 -6.73 6.93
C ASP A 214 16.60 -7.03 8.31
N ARG A 215 17.33 -7.76 9.16
CA ARG A 215 16.90 -8.02 10.54
C ARG A 215 16.82 -6.74 11.36
N ARG A 216 17.80 -5.83 11.25
CA ARG A 216 17.72 -4.50 11.89
C ARG A 216 16.59 -3.65 11.32
N ALA A 217 16.33 -3.75 10.01
CA ALA A 217 15.20 -3.08 9.38
C ALA A 217 13.87 -3.60 9.94
N TRP A 218 13.74 -4.92 10.12
CA TRP A 218 12.58 -5.54 10.77
C TRP A 218 12.41 -5.06 12.21
N GLU A 219 13.46 -5.17 13.02
CA GLU A 219 13.45 -4.71 14.42
C GLU A 219 13.01 -3.24 14.48
N ALA A 220 13.51 -2.38 13.60
CA ALA A 220 13.11 -0.99 13.51
C ALA A 220 11.65 -0.79 13.06
N VAL A 221 11.10 -1.71 12.25
CA VAL A 221 9.69 -1.70 11.83
C VAL A 221 8.77 -2.08 13.00
N VAL A 222 9.14 -3.10 13.78
CA VAL A 222 8.30 -3.63 14.88
C VAL A 222 8.57 -2.99 16.25
N ALA A 223 9.65 -2.21 16.40
CA ALA A 223 10.04 -1.59 17.68
C ALA A 223 9.01 -0.63 18.30
N HIS A 224 7.95 -0.28 17.57
CA HIS A 224 6.95 0.69 18.00
C HIS A 224 5.57 0.08 18.23
N ASP A 225 5.43 -1.25 18.27
CA ASP A 225 4.14 -1.95 18.44
C ASP A 225 3.03 -1.28 17.63
N THR A 226 3.27 -1.02 16.35
CA THR A 226 2.34 -0.28 15.48
C THR A 226 2.28 -0.94 14.10
N PRO A 227 1.07 -1.23 13.58
CA PRO A 227 0.89 -1.71 12.21
C PRO A 227 1.43 -0.66 11.23
N ARG A 228 2.28 -1.07 10.29
CA ARG A 228 2.78 -0.16 9.25
C ARG A 228 2.12 -0.44 7.92
N VAL A 229 1.51 0.60 7.35
CA VAL A 229 0.95 0.57 6.00
C VAL A 229 1.87 1.38 5.11
N MET A 230 2.51 0.70 4.15
CA MET A 230 3.40 1.37 3.23
C MET A 230 2.61 1.94 2.06
N LEU A 231 2.85 3.21 1.77
CA LEU A 231 2.43 3.80 0.50
C LEU A 231 3.57 3.74 -0.49
N SER A 232 3.18 3.71 -1.76
CA SER A 232 3.91 4.52 -2.72
C SER A 232 3.00 4.95 -3.86
N ASP A 233 2.92 6.25 -4.08
CA ASP A 233 2.36 6.91 -5.26
C ASP A 233 3.30 6.83 -6.47
N LYS A 234 4.56 6.42 -6.26
CA LYS A 234 5.50 6.17 -7.35
C LYS A 234 5.04 4.94 -8.12
N SER A 235 4.75 5.12 -9.40
CA SER A 235 4.45 4.06 -10.36
C SER A 235 5.42 2.89 -10.24
N ARG A 236 6.72 3.13 -10.05
CA ARG A 236 7.74 2.09 -9.86
C ARG A 236 7.55 1.23 -8.60
N VAL A 237 7.20 1.84 -7.48
CA VAL A 237 7.03 1.09 -6.22
C VAL A 237 5.65 0.44 -6.20
N THR A 238 4.62 1.10 -6.74
CA THR A 238 3.32 0.46 -7.03
C THR A 238 3.52 -0.75 -7.95
N GLU A 239 4.30 -0.62 -9.03
CA GLU A 239 4.62 -1.69 -9.96
C GLU A 239 5.45 -2.80 -9.29
N SER A 240 6.41 -2.46 -8.43
CA SER A 240 7.16 -3.45 -7.63
C SER A 240 6.25 -4.20 -6.65
N ILE A 241 5.36 -3.49 -5.96
CA ILE A 241 4.35 -4.04 -5.05
C ILE A 241 3.42 -5.00 -5.80
N LEU A 242 2.87 -4.55 -6.93
CA LEU A 242 1.97 -5.35 -7.78
C LEU A 242 2.68 -6.54 -8.43
N THR A 243 3.90 -6.35 -8.94
CA THR A 243 4.72 -7.42 -9.54
C THR A 243 5.06 -8.48 -8.50
N SER A 244 5.40 -8.09 -7.28
CA SER A 244 5.66 -9.02 -6.16
C SER A 244 4.41 -9.74 -5.65
N ALA A 245 3.22 -9.23 -5.97
CA ALA A 245 1.93 -9.86 -5.68
C ALA A 245 1.54 -10.92 -6.72
N GLY A 246 2.38 -11.16 -7.73
CA GLY A 246 1.99 -11.98 -8.88
C GLY A 246 0.96 -11.29 -9.79
N LEU A 247 0.59 -10.03 -9.51
CA LEU A 247 -0.20 -9.17 -10.38
C LEU A 247 0.72 -8.59 -11.46
N SER A 248 1.43 -9.45 -12.18
CA SER A 248 2.30 -9.01 -13.27
C SER A 248 1.44 -8.28 -14.30
N MET A 249 1.79 -7.04 -14.63
CA MET A 249 1.14 -6.37 -15.75
C MET A 249 1.64 -7.02 -17.04
N SER A 250 0.76 -7.78 -17.69
CA SER A 250 1.00 -8.27 -19.02
C SER A 250 0.65 -7.17 -20.02
N THR A 251 1.60 -6.82 -20.89
CA THR A 251 1.31 -5.93 -22.02
C THR A 251 0.75 -6.79 -23.14
N VAL A 252 -0.52 -6.60 -23.48
CA VAL A 252 -1.14 -7.20 -24.65
C VAL A 252 -1.07 -6.20 -25.79
N THR A 253 -0.49 -6.64 -26.90
CA THR A 253 -0.56 -5.87 -28.15
C THR A 253 -1.74 -6.39 -28.96
N PHE A 254 -2.59 -5.49 -29.41
CA PHE A 254 -3.68 -5.84 -30.32
C PHE A 254 -3.76 -4.82 -31.45
N LYS A 255 -4.22 -5.28 -32.61
CA LYS A 255 -4.44 -4.45 -33.79
C LYS A 255 -5.89 -3.96 -33.75
N VAL A 256 -6.10 -2.65 -33.89
CA VAL A 256 -7.44 -2.07 -33.93
C VAL A 256 -8.21 -2.65 -35.13
N PRO A 257 -9.40 -3.25 -34.93
CA PRO A 257 -10.17 -3.84 -36.01
C PRO A 257 -10.55 -2.82 -37.09
N ASP A 258 -10.71 -3.31 -38.31
CA ASP A 258 -11.25 -2.50 -39.41
C ASP A 258 -12.67 -2.03 -39.06
N GLY A 259 -12.93 -0.73 -39.26
CA GLY A 259 -14.21 -0.10 -38.95
C GLY A 259 -14.39 0.37 -37.49
N ALA A 260 -13.46 0.09 -36.58
CA ALA A 260 -13.51 0.65 -35.22
C ALA A 260 -13.13 2.14 -35.21
N SER A 261 -13.95 2.98 -34.58
CA SER A 261 -13.68 4.41 -34.37
C SER A 261 -13.22 4.68 -32.93
N PRO A 262 -12.58 5.83 -32.65
CA PRO A 262 -12.42 6.32 -31.28
C PRO A 262 -13.72 6.23 -30.48
N GLY A 263 -13.61 5.82 -29.21
CA GLY A 263 -14.74 5.54 -28.33
C GLY A 263 -15.41 4.18 -28.52
N SER A 264 -15.09 3.43 -29.59
CA SER A 264 -15.62 2.08 -29.79
C SER A 264 -15.07 1.11 -28.74
N ILE A 265 -15.90 0.19 -28.28
CA ILE A 265 -15.50 -0.90 -27.37
C ILE A 265 -15.18 -2.14 -28.21
N VAL A 266 -13.95 -2.65 -28.09
CA VAL A 266 -13.49 -3.85 -28.79
C VAL A 266 -13.06 -4.95 -27.81
N PRO A 267 -13.42 -6.22 -28.05
CA PRO A 267 -12.95 -7.33 -27.24
C PRO A 267 -11.50 -7.68 -27.61
N VAL A 268 -10.59 -7.55 -26.65
CA VAL A 268 -9.17 -7.90 -26.80
C VAL A 268 -8.92 -9.24 -26.14
N ARG A 269 -8.40 -10.20 -26.91
CA ARG A 269 -8.07 -11.54 -26.40
C ARG A 269 -6.78 -11.51 -25.59
N LEU A 270 -6.81 -12.05 -24.37
CA LEU A 270 -5.63 -12.16 -23.53
C LEU A 270 -4.71 -13.32 -23.98
N PRO A 271 -3.42 -13.33 -23.57
CA PRO A 271 -2.46 -14.37 -23.94
C PRO A 271 -2.85 -15.77 -23.45
N ASP A 272 -3.73 -15.85 -22.44
CA ASP A 272 -4.32 -17.10 -21.94
C ASP A 272 -5.26 -17.78 -22.95
N LYS A 273 -5.55 -17.09 -24.06
CA LYS A 273 -6.44 -17.51 -25.17
C LYS A 273 -7.89 -17.79 -24.75
N SER A 274 -8.27 -17.66 -23.49
CA SER A 274 -9.60 -18.04 -22.98
C SER A 274 -10.40 -16.83 -22.49
N THR A 275 -9.74 -15.71 -22.23
CA THR A 275 -10.37 -14.50 -21.68
C THR A 275 -10.33 -13.35 -22.69
N PHE A 276 -11.41 -12.55 -22.70
CA PHE A 276 -11.50 -11.32 -23.48
C PHE A 276 -11.71 -10.14 -22.53
N VAL A 277 -11.03 -9.01 -22.80
CA VAL A 277 -11.20 -7.75 -22.08
C VAL A 277 -11.77 -6.72 -23.04
N ASN A 278 -12.83 -6.03 -22.64
CA ASN A 278 -13.40 -4.94 -23.41
C ASN A 278 -12.51 -3.69 -23.26
N CYS A 279 -11.97 -3.22 -24.39
CA CYS A 279 -11.09 -2.05 -24.44
C CYS A 279 -11.75 -0.95 -25.27
N THR A 280 -11.79 0.27 -24.75
CA THR A 280 -12.22 1.45 -25.51
C THR A 280 -11.07 1.96 -26.35
N ILE A 281 -11.31 2.15 -27.66
CA ILE A 281 -10.32 2.73 -28.57
C ILE A 281 -10.09 4.21 -28.20
N PRO A 282 -8.86 4.63 -27.88
CA PRO A 282 -8.59 6.01 -27.51
C PRO A 282 -8.66 6.96 -28.71
N ASP A 283 -8.85 8.24 -28.42
CA ASP A 283 -8.91 9.29 -29.44
C ASP A 283 -7.66 9.34 -30.30
N GLY A 284 -7.87 9.57 -31.60
CA GLY A 284 -6.79 9.65 -32.58
C GLY A 284 -6.24 8.31 -33.08
N VAL A 285 -6.68 7.17 -32.53
CA VAL A 285 -6.27 5.85 -33.02
C VAL A 285 -7.15 5.41 -34.20
N ARG A 286 -6.51 4.97 -35.28
CA ARG A 286 -7.16 4.52 -36.52
C ARG A 286 -7.18 2.99 -36.62
N PRO A 287 -8.12 2.42 -37.39
CA PRO A 287 -8.07 1.03 -37.79
C PRO A 287 -6.70 0.59 -38.30
N GLY A 288 -6.29 -0.62 -37.91
CA GLY A 288 -5.03 -1.21 -38.30
C GLY A 288 -3.79 -0.79 -37.51
N VAL A 289 -3.90 0.19 -36.60
CA VAL A 289 -2.82 0.56 -35.68
C VAL A 289 -2.71 -0.48 -34.56
N THR A 290 -1.48 -0.81 -34.15
CA THR A 290 -1.23 -1.66 -32.99
C THR A 290 -1.20 -0.83 -31.72
N VAL A 291 -2.05 -1.18 -30.76
CA VAL A 291 -2.11 -0.53 -29.45
C VAL A 291 -1.54 -1.48 -28.40
N LYS A 292 -0.83 -0.92 -27.41
CA LYS A 292 -0.39 -1.64 -26.21
C LYS A 292 -1.41 -1.41 -25.11
N LEU A 293 -2.00 -2.50 -24.65
CA LEU A 293 -2.91 -2.54 -23.52
C LEU A 293 -2.16 -3.15 -22.33
N SER A 294 -2.01 -2.40 -21.24
CA SER A 294 -1.55 -2.95 -19.98
C SER A 294 -2.72 -3.61 -19.28
N VAL A 295 -2.66 -4.93 -19.11
CA VAL A 295 -3.66 -5.73 -18.40
C VAL A 295 -2.99 -6.46 -17.25
N HIS A 296 -3.62 -6.45 -16.08
CA HIS A 296 -3.19 -7.29 -14.98
C HIS A 296 -3.31 -8.76 -15.40
N ALA A 297 -2.18 -9.47 -15.43
CA ALA A 297 -2.18 -10.87 -15.77
C ALA A 297 -2.88 -11.64 -14.66
N PHE A 298 -3.97 -12.32 -14.99
CA PHE A 298 -4.54 -13.33 -14.11
C PHE A 298 -3.58 -14.52 -14.07
N ALA A 299 -2.83 -14.66 -12.99
CA ALA A 299 -2.14 -15.90 -12.68
C ALA A 299 -3.19 -16.96 -12.30
N ARG A 300 -3.70 -17.72 -13.28
CA ARG A 300 -4.38 -18.97 -12.97
C ARG A 300 -3.35 -19.93 -12.39
N SER A 301 -3.48 -20.26 -11.11
CA SER A 301 -2.77 -21.39 -10.51
C SER A 301 -3.17 -22.64 -11.29
N ASN A 302 -2.27 -23.17 -12.12
CA ASN A 302 -2.47 -24.47 -12.76
C ASN A 302 -2.37 -25.57 -11.70
N SER A 303 -3.48 -25.87 -11.01
CA SER A 303 -3.62 -27.13 -10.29
C SER A 303 -3.89 -28.23 -11.32
N SER A 304 -2.81 -28.72 -11.95
CA SER A 304 -2.87 -29.95 -12.74
C SER A 304 -3.14 -31.12 -11.80
N SER A 305 -4.41 -31.49 -11.68
CA SER A 305 -4.83 -32.76 -11.08
C SER A 305 -4.29 -33.89 -11.95
N SER A 306 -3.23 -34.54 -11.47
CA SER A 306 -2.75 -35.80 -12.03
C SER A 306 -3.82 -36.86 -11.83
N SER A 307 -4.63 -37.05 -12.86
CA SER A 307 -5.56 -38.16 -12.98
C SER A 307 -4.82 -39.48 -12.86
N ARG A 308 -5.12 -40.21 -11.76
CA ARG A 308 -4.78 -41.61 -11.54
C ARG A 308 -5.10 -42.46 -12.77
N SER A 309 -4.09 -43.00 -13.44
CA SER A 309 -4.24 -44.19 -14.27
C SER A 309 -4.17 -45.43 -13.38
N ASN A 310 -5.33 -45.94 -12.99
CA ASN A 310 -5.47 -47.23 -12.35
C ASN A 310 -5.39 -48.33 -13.43
N SER A 311 -4.19 -48.86 -13.69
CA SER A 311 -4.03 -50.06 -14.51
C SER A 311 -4.03 -51.29 -13.60
N GLY A 312 -5.15 -52.01 -13.60
CA GLY A 312 -5.30 -53.24 -12.85
C GLY A 312 -4.51 -54.42 -13.43
N ARG A 313 -4.52 -55.48 -12.61
CA ARG A 313 -4.56 -56.90 -13.00
C ARG A 313 -3.29 -57.51 -13.61
N ARG A 314 -2.67 -58.41 -12.86
CA ARG A 314 -2.60 -59.83 -13.24
C ARG A 314 -2.30 -60.72 -12.03
N SER A 315 -3.18 -61.69 -11.83
CA SER A 315 -2.99 -62.91 -11.07
C SER A 315 -1.92 -63.79 -11.75
N PHE A 316 -1.07 -64.44 -10.97
CA PHE A 316 -0.93 -65.90 -10.86
C PHE A 316 -0.11 -66.21 -9.61
#